data_AF-A0A1E9VT99-F1
#
_entry.id   AF-A0A1E9VT99-F1
#
_cell.length_a   1.000
_cell.length_b   1.000
_cell.length_c   1.000
_cell.angle_alpha   90.00
_cell.angle_beta   90.00
_cell.angle_gamma   90.00
#
_symmetry.space_group_name_H-M   'P 1'
#
loop_
_entity.id
_entity.type
_entity.pdbx_description
1 polymer ?
#
loop_
_entity_poly.entity_id
_entity_poly.type
_entity_poly.pdbx_seq_one_letter_code
_entity_poly.pdbx_strand_id
1 'polypeptide(L)'
;MSNLNAEKIIKAKSLIQELLNAESSEDRENDIMLELDDILPDPKWGNYIFWTNDYCTKENGLDYEKFFQKIEEYELSDEYKRNKYIISLVNDLLNKNFNNKLEMDIVNELRKLIPNEDWIDCLFVSKSCFLENGQLDEKEFLKSMGLIDFDESNLVFHFEHN
;
A
#
# COMPACT_ATOMS: atom_id res chain seq x y z
N MET A 1 2.39 -11.65 13.67
CA MET A 1 3.19 -10.56 14.26
C MET A 1 2.96 -9.37 13.36
N SER A 2 2.60 -8.20 13.91
CA SER A 2 2.40 -6.96 13.15
C SER A 2 3.70 -6.62 12.40
N ASN A 3 3.64 -6.22 11.12
CA ASN A 3 4.82 -5.70 10.41
C ASN A 3 5.17 -4.26 10.85
N LEU A 4 4.32 -3.65 11.68
CA LEU A 4 4.53 -2.35 12.27
C LEU A 4 5.22 -2.51 13.63
N ASN A 5 6.49 -2.10 13.70
CA ASN A 5 7.25 -2.11 14.94
C ASN A 5 7.27 -0.71 15.59
N ALA A 6 7.80 -0.61 16.81
CA ALA A 6 7.83 0.65 17.56
C ALA A 6 8.56 1.78 16.80
N GLU A 7 9.65 1.48 16.10
CA GLU A 7 10.42 2.46 15.32
C GLU A 7 9.59 3.00 14.14
N LYS A 8 8.92 2.11 13.40
CA LYS A 8 8.00 2.47 12.31
C LYS A 8 6.83 3.30 12.80
N ILE A 9 6.24 2.96 13.95
CA ILE A 9 5.16 3.75 14.56
C ILE A 9 5.66 5.17 14.89
N ILE A 10 6.83 5.29 15.50
CA ILE A 10 7.42 6.59 15.85
C ILE A 10 7.65 7.43 14.58
N LYS A 11 8.24 6.82 13.54
CA LYS A 11 8.48 7.50 12.27
C LYS A 11 7.18 7.93 11.59
N ALA A 12 6.20 7.03 11.48
CA ALA A 12 4.90 7.34 10.90
C ALA A 12 4.18 8.47 11.65
N LYS A 13 4.21 8.46 13.00
CA LYS A 13 3.66 9.55 13.82
C LYS A 13 4.28 10.89 13.45
N SER A 14 5.61 10.95 13.39
CA SER A 14 6.33 12.19 13.07
C SER A 14 5.97 12.71 11.68
N LEU A 15 5.92 11.83 10.67
CA LEU A 15 5.57 12.16 9.30
C LEU A 15 4.12 12.66 9.19
N ILE A 16 3.17 12.01 9.84
CA ILE A 16 1.77 12.45 9.88
C ILE A 16 1.63 13.82 10.55
N GLN A 17 2.37 14.09 11.62
CA GLN A 17 2.36 15.40 12.27
C GLN A 17 2.90 16.49 11.34
N GLU A 18 3.98 16.21 10.63
CA GLU A 18 4.55 17.13 9.64
C GLU A 18 3.55 17.43 8.51
N LEU A 19 2.82 16.42 8.05
CA LEU A 19 1.78 16.53 7.03
C LEU A 19 0.59 17.37 7.50
N LEU A 20 0.15 17.22 8.76
CA LEU A 20 -1.00 17.92 9.30
C LEU A 20 -0.72 19.38 9.71
N ASN A 21 0.54 19.77 9.87
CA ASN A 21 0.91 21.12 10.33
C ASN A 21 0.85 22.19 9.22
N ALA A 22 0.52 21.83 7.97
CA ALA A 22 0.30 22.76 6.83
C ALA A 22 1.46 23.75 6.52
N GLU A 23 2.67 23.50 7.04
CA GLU A 23 3.87 24.30 6.77
C GLU A 23 4.79 23.65 5.72
N SER A 24 4.46 22.44 5.27
CA SER A 24 5.24 21.67 4.29
C SER A 24 4.99 22.18 2.87
N SER A 25 6.01 22.11 2.01
CA SER A 25 5.82 22.31 0.57
C SER A 25 5.17 21.07 -0.05
N GLU A 26 4.45 21.25 -1.16
CA GLU A 26 3.83 20.14 -1.91
C GLU A 26 4.83 19.01 -2.23
N ASP A 27 6.05 19.35 -2.66
CA ASP A 27 7.12 18.36 -2.89
C ASP A 27 7.44 17.53 -1.62
N ARG A 28 7.43 18.17 -0.45
CA ARG A 28 7.70 17.50 0.83
C ARG A 28 6.51 16.65 1.26
N GLU A 29 5.29 17.12 1.02
CA GLU A 29 4.07 16.34 1.28
C GLU A 29 4.06 15.07 0.43
N ASN A 30 4.43 15.16 -0.85
CA ASN A 30 4.59 14.00 -1.72
C ASN A 30 5.64 13.01 -1.22
N ASP A 31 6.81 13.51 -0.79
CA ASP A 31 7.84 12.67 -0.17
C ASP A 31 7.31 11.97 1.09
N ILE A 32 6.58 12.69 1.95
CA ILE A 32 5.98 12.14 3.17
C ILE A 32 4.96 11.04 2.83
N MET A 33 4.11 11.24 1.83
CA MET A 33 3.12 10.25 1.39
C MET A 33 3.81 8.96 0.93
N LEU A 34 4.85 9.07 0.10
CA LEU A 34 5.65 7.92 -0.34
C LEU A 34 6.33 7.20 0.83
N GLU A 35 6.92 7.96 1.77
CA GLU A 35 7.52 7.38 2.98
C GLU A 35 6.48 6.66 3.86
N LEU A 36 5.27 7.21 3.97
CA LEU A 36 4.19 6.61 4.75
C LEU A 36 3.66 5.35 4.08
N ASP A 37 3.53 5.33 2.76
CA ASP A 37 3.18 4.13 2.01
C ASP A 37 4.16 3.00 2.32
N ASP A 38 5.47 3.28 2.41
CA ASP A 38 6.51 2.30 2.72
C ASP A 38 6.47 1.77 4.16
N ILE A 39 5.99 2.60 5.09
CA ILE A 39 5.94 2.25 6.50
C ILE A 39 4.66 1.51 6.86
N LEU A 40 3.52 1.98 6.34
CA LEU A 40 2.18 1.54 6.71
C LEU A 40 1.71 0.41 5.80
N PRO A 41 1.32 -0.76 6.36
CA PRO A 41 0.89 -1.90 5.56
C PRO A 41 -0.46 -1.69 4.85
N ASP A 42 -1.34 -0.84 5.40
CA ASP A 42 -2.66 -0.58 4.85
C ASP A 42 -2.60 0.54 3.79
N PRO A 43 -2.83 0.25 2.50
CA PRO A 43 -2.80 1.27 1.44
C PRO A 43 -3.89 2.34 1.60
N LYS A 44 -4.89 2.11 2.46
CA LYS A 44 -6.00 3.03 2.71
C LYS A 44 -5.74 3.97 3.88
N TRP A 45 -4.51 4.01 4.40
CA TRP A 45 -4.16 4.81 5.58
C TRP A 45 -4.52 6.29 5.43
N GLY A 46 -4.35 6.88 4.24
CA GLY A 46 -4.68 8.28 3.97
C GLY A 46 -6.17 8.58 4.17
N ASN A 47 -7.04 7.62 3.83
CA ASN A 47 -8.49 7.75 4.00
C ASN A 47 -8.89 7.87 5.47
N TYR A 48 -8.16 7.21 6.36
CA TYR A 48 -8.41 7.29 7.79
C TYR A 48 -8.04 8.66 8.38
N ILE A 49 -7.21 9.44 7.69
CA ILE A 49 -6.77 10.77 8.13
C ILE A 49 -7.59 11.88 7.45
N PHE A 50 -7.79 11.80 6.13
CA PHE A 50 -8.32 12.91 5.35
C PHE A 50 -9.81 12.79 5.02
N TRP A 51 -10.36 11.58 5.01
CA TRP A 51 -11.69 11.31 4.46
C TRP A 51 -12.69 10.77 5.49
N THR A 52 -12.26 10.54 6.73
CA THR A 52 -13.15 10.08 7.81
C THR A 52 -12.83 10.80 9.12
N ASN A 53 -13.84 11.03 9.95
CA ASN A 53 -13.66 11.57 11.31
C ASN A 53 -13.53 10.45 12.37
N ASP A 54 -13.51 9.18 11.95
CA ASP A 54 -13.54 8.04 12.87
C ASP A 54 -12.29 7.96 13.74
N TYR A 55 -11.20 8.56 13.30
CA TYR A 55 -9.90 8.56 13.96
C TYR A 55 -9.53 9.92 14.53
N CYS A 56 -10.45 10.89 14.53
CA CYS A 56 -10.20 12.20 15.11
C CYS A 56 -10.43 12.21 16.63
N THR A 57 -9.59 12.95 17.36
CA THR A 57 -9.83 13.31 18.75
C THR A 57 -10.90 14.38 18.85
N LYS A 58 -11.38 14.64 20.08
CA LYS A 58 -12.35 15.72 20.34
C LYS A 58 -11.82 17.14 20.05
N GLU A 59 -10.51 17.28 19.94
CA GLU A 59 -9.82 18.55 19.67
C GLU A 59 -9.42 18.68 18.18
N ASN A 60 -10.01 17.87 17.30
CA ASN A 60 -9.68 17.78 15.87
C ASN A 60 -8.23 17.34 15.57
N GLY A 61 -7.56 16.66 16.51
CA GLY A 61 -6.29 15.97 16.27
C GLY A 61 -6.50 14.51 15.82
N LEU A 62 -5.43 13.77 15.53
CA LEU A 62 -5.51 12.33 15.22
C LEU A 62 -5.39 11.47 16.50
N ASP A 63 -6.33 10.55 16.71
CA ASP A 63 -6.24 9.48 17.70
C ASP A 63 -5.32 8.38 17.17
N TYR A 64 -4.03 8.53 17.47
CA TYR A 64 -3.01 7.59 17.01
C TYR A 64 -3.21 6.16 17.52
N GLU A 65 -3.79 5.95 18.71
CA GLU A 65 -4.01 4.60 19.22
C GLU A 65 -5.02 3.88 18.34
N LYS A 66 -6.16 4.52 18.09
CA LYS A 66 -7.21 3.97 17.23
C LYS A 66 -6.76 3.84 15.77
N PHE A 67 -6.01 4.82 15.26
CA PHE A 67 -5.46 4.79 13.91
C PHE A 67 -4.52 3.60 13.71
N PHE A 68 -3.49 3.44 14.57
CA PHE A 68 -2.55 2.32 14.40
C PHE A 68 -3.20 0.97 14.64
N GLN A 69 -4.18 0.87 15.56
CA GLN A 69 -4.96 -0.35 15.69
C GLN A 69 -5.64 -0.72 14.36
N LYS A 70 -6.24 0.25 13.66
CA LYS A 70 -6.86 0.00 12.36
C LYS A 70 -5.86 -0.45 11.30
N ILE A 71 -4.69 0.20 11.25
CA ILE A 71 -3.61 -0.18 10.34
C ILE A 71 -3.17 -1.64 10.58
N GLU A 72 -3.09 -2.07 11.83
CA GLU A 72 -2.73 -3.46 12.16
C GLU A 72 -3.83 -4.46 11.82
N GLU A 73 -5.10 -4.08 11.97
CA GLU A 73 -6.25 -4.91 11.59
C GLU A 73 -6.25 -5.27 10.09
N TYR A 74 -5.70 -4.39 9.24
CA TYR A 74 -5.60 -4.66 7.80
C TYR A 74 -4.79 -5.92 7.50
N GLU A 75 -3.73 -6.21 8.26
CA GLU A 75 -2.92 -7.41 8.06
C GLU A 75 -3.71 -8.71 8.33
N LEU A 76 -4.84 -8.62 9.03
CA LEU A 76 -5.73 -9.73 9.29
C LEU A 76 -6.84 -9.87 8.23
N SER A 77 -6.98 -8.89 7.34
CA SER A 77 -8.02 -8.85 6.30
C SER A 77 -7.82 -9.90 5.22
N ASP A 78 -8.93 -10.29 4.58
CA ASP A 78 -8.89 -11.18 3.42
C ASP A 78 -8.21 -10.52 2.21
N GLU A 79 -8.33 -9.20 2.08
CA GLU A 79 -7.66 -8.40 1.06
C GLU A 79 -6.14 -8.52 1.19
N TYR A 80 -5.59 -8.28 2.39
CA TYR A 80 -4.15 -8.41 2.64
C TYR A 80 -3.66 -9.83 2.39
N LYS A 81 -4.36 -10.84 2.91
CA LYS A 81 -4.00 -12.26 2.71
C LYS A 81 -4.01 -12.65 1.23
N ARG A 82 -5.05 -12.24 0.49
CA ARG A 82 -5.15 -12.45 -0.96
C ARG A 82 -3.99 -11.79 -1.68
N ASN A 83 -3.69 -10.54 -1.38
CA ASN A 83 -2.66 -9.77 -2.06
C ASN A 83 -1.26 -10.35 -1.78
N LYS A 84 -0.94 -10.72 -0.52
CA LYS A 84 0.29 -11.45 -0.19
C LYS A 84 0.38 -12.79 -0.90
N TYR A 85 -0.74 -13.49 -1.07
CA TYR A 85 -0.77 -14.75 -1.80
C TYR A 85 -0.47 -14.55 -3.29
N ILE A 86 -1.10 -13.55 -3.93
CA ILE A 86 -0.82 -13.16 -5.33
C ILE A 86 0.67 -12.86 -5.51
N ILE A 87 1.25 -12.03 -4.64
CA ILE A 87 2.68 -11.70 -4.67
C ILE A 87 3.56 -12.94 -4.53
N SER A 88 3.21 -13.88 -3.64
CA SER A 88 3.94 -15.14 -3.52
C SER A 88 3.93 -15.94 -4.82
N LEU A 89 2.77 -16.05 -5.48
CA LEU A 89 2.62 -16.74 -6.76
C LEU A 89 3.43 -16.05 -7.88
N VAL A 90 3.38 -14.72 -7.94
CA VAL A 90 4.19 -13.92 -8.88
C VAL A 90 5.68 -14.18 -8.66
N ASN A 91 6.15 -14.12 -7.41
CA ASN A 91 7.55 -14.36 -7.10
C ASN A 91 7.98 -15.79 -7.44
N ASP A 92 7.13 -16.79 -7.24
CA ASP A 92 7.41 -18.16 -7.66
C ASP A 92 7.54 -18.26 -9.20
N LEU A 93 6.70 -17.57 -9.98
CA LEU A 93 6.85 -17.49 -11.43
C LEU A 93 8.14 -16.79 -11.87
N LEU A 94 8.41 -15.60 -11.33
CA LEU A 94 9.58 -14.78 -11.71
C LEU A 94 10.90 -15.51 -11.41
N ASN A 95 10.96 -16.21 -10.27
CA ASN A 95 12.14 -16.94 -9.83
C ASN A 95 12.17 -18.40 -10.33
N LYS A 96 11.17 -18.83 -11.10
CA LYS A 96 11.00 -20.22 -11.56
C LYS A 96 11.04 -21.24 -10.41
N ASN A 97 10.47 -20.86 -9.26
CA ASN A 97 10.41 -21.70 -8.07
C ASN A 97 9.12 -22.55 -8.08
N PHE A 98 9.20 -23.76 -8.60
CA PHE A 98 8.05 -24.66 -8.77
C PHE A 98 8.05 -25.85 -7.80
N ASN A 99 8.73 -25.70 -6.66
CA ASN A 99 8.84 -26.76 -5.66
C ASN A 99 7.48 -27.11 -5.01
N ASN A 100 6.59 -26.12 -4.88
CA ASN A 100 5.31 -26.28 -4.21
C ASN A 100 4.11 -26.35 -5.18
N LYS A 101 4.22 -25.73 -6.35
CA LYS A 101 3.16 -25.61 -7.34
C LYS A 101 3.74 -25.58 -8.75
N LEU A 102 3.08 -26.25 -9.71
CA LEU A 102 3.50 -26.23 -11.11
C LEU A 102 3.25 -24.85 -11.73
N GLU A 103 4.09 -24.46 -12.69
CA GLU A 103 3.98 -23.18 -13.40
C GLU A 103 2.55 -22.90 -13.92
N MET A 104 1.95 -23.88 -14.62
CA MET A 104 0.60 -23.72 -15.16
C MET A 104 -0.48 -23.60 -14.07
N ASP A 105 -0.30 -24.25 -12.92
CA ASP A 105 -1.23 -24.12 -11.80
C ASP A 105 -1.13 -22.73 -11.18
N ILE A 106 0.09 -22.17 -11.08
CA ILE A 106 0.30 -20.79 -10.63
C ILE A 106 -0.38 -19.80 -11.60
N VAL A 107 -0.14 -19.93 -12.90
CA VAL A 107 -0.76 -19.07 -13.93
C VAL A 107 -2.29 -19.14 -13.86
N ASN A 108 -2.85 -20.34 -13.73
CA ASN A 108 -4.30 -20.54 -13.63
C ASN A 108 -4.90 -19.93 -12.35
N GLU A 109 -4.16 -19.90 -11.25
CA GLU A 109 -4.61 -19.24 -10.03
C GLU A 109 -4.52 -17.72 -10.13
N LEU A 110 -3.45 -17.18 -10.69
CA LEU A 110 -3.34 -15.74 -10.93
C LEU A 110 -4.48 -15.24 -11.81
N ARG A 111 -4.84 -15.97 -12.88
CA ARG A 111 -6.01 -15.65 -13.72
C ARG A 111 -7.34 -15.63 -12.98
N LYS A 112 -7.46 -16.34 -11.86
CA LYS A 112 -8.69 -16.33 -11.04
C LYS A 112 -8.69 -15.20 -10.02
N LEU A 113 -7.51 -14.81 -9.54
CA LEU A 113 -7.33 -13.86 -8.45
C LEU A 113 -7.16 -12.42 -8.95
N ILE A 114 -6.59 -12.23 -10.14
CA ILE A 114 -6.34 -10.94 -10.75
C ILE A 114 -7.49 -10.63 -11.74
N PRO A 115 -8.10 -9.44 -11.68
CA PRO A 115 -9.28 -9.11 -12.51
C PRO A 115 -9.06 -9.16 -14.03
N ASN A 116 -7.82 -8.98 -14.49
CA ASN A 116 -7.45 -8.91 -15.90
C ASN A 116 -6.17 -9.72 -16.19
N GLU A 117 -5.76 -9.78 -17.45
CA GLU A 117 -4.53 -10.46 -17.89
C GLU A 117 -3.34 -9.51 -18.06
N ASP A 118 -3.49 -8.23 -17.70
CA ASP A 118 -2.47 -7.19 -17.91
C ASP A 118 -1.21 -7.44 -17.07
N TRP A 119 -1.32 -8.25 -16.01
CA TRP A 119 -0.18 -8.72 -15.22
C TRP A 119 0.85 -9.47 -16.08
N ILE A 120 0.45 -10.13 -17.18
CA ILE A 120 1.40 -10.82 -18.07
C ILE A 120 2.30 -9.78 -18.75
N ASP A 121 1.71 -8.70 -19.25
CA ASP A 121 2.45 -7.60 -19.86
C ASP A 121 3.35 -6.94 -18.81
N CYS A 122 2.79 -6.57 -17.65
CA CYS A 122 3.54 -5.88 -16.60
C CYS A 122 4.75 -6.67 -16.10
N LEU A 123 4.64 -8.00 -16.04
CA LEU A 123 5.70 -8.85 -15.50
C LEU A 123 6.73 -9.30 -16.56
N PHE A 124 6.30 -9.58 -17.78
CA PHE A 124 7.15 -10.28 -18.75
C PHE A 124 7.44 -9.50 -20.03
N VAL A 125 6.64 -8.49 -20.36
CA VAL A 125 6.75 -7.74 -21.63
C VAL A 125 7.27 -6.34 -21.37
N SER A 126 6.46 -5.47 -20.74
CA SER A 126 6.83 -4.08 -20.45
C SER A 126 7.74 -3.97 -19.25
N LYS A 127 7.61 -4.88 -18.28
CA LYS A 127 8.36 -4.85 -17.00
C LYS A 127 8.15 -3.53 -16.24
N SER A 128 6.98 -2.90 -16.38
CA SER A 128 6.70 -1.61 -15.73
C SER A 128 6.55 -1.72 -14.21
N CYS A 129 6.29 -2.92 -13.68
CA CYS A 129 6.14 -3.18 -12.25
C CYS A 129 7.49 -3.51 -11.55
N PHE A 130 8.63 -3.16 -12.12
CA PHE A 130 9.96 -3.47 -11.54
C PHE A 130 10.71 -2.20 -11.15
N LEU A 131 11.37 -2.26 -10.01
CA LEU A 131 12.35 -1.27 -9.59
C LEU A 131 13.59 -1.31 -10.51
N GLU A 132 14.39 -0.25 -10.49
CA GLU A 132 15.63 -0.17 -11.28
C GLU A 132 16.62 -1.31 -10.97
N ASN A 133 16.57 -1.85 -9.75
CA ASN A 133 17.39 -2.98 -9.32
C ASN A 133 16.87 -4.35 -9.81
N GLY A 134 15.76 -4.38 -10.56
CA GLY A 134 15.14 -5.58 -11.11
C GLY A 134 14.28 -6.37 -10.13
N GLN A 135 14.05 -5.87 -8.91
CA GLN A 135 13.06 -6.45 -7.99
C GLN A 135 11.65 -6.01 -8.38
N LEU A 136 10.67 -6.87 -8.12
CA LEU A 136 9.26 -6.52 -8.28
C LEU A 136 8.90 -5.41 -7.29
N ASP A 137 8.32 -4.32 -7.80
CA ASP A 137 7.61 -3.37 -6.97
C ASP A 137 6.22 -3.98 -6.65
N GLU A 138 6.11 -4.61 -5.48
CA GLU A 138 4.88 -5.30 -5.07
C GLU A 138 3.68 -4.35 -5.03
N LYS A 139 3.89 -3.09 -4.63
CA LYS A 139 2.80 -2.11 -4.49
C LYS A 139 2.34 -1.62 -5.84
N GLU A 140 3.28 -1.20 -6.68
CA GLU A 140 2.95 -0.73 -8.02
C GLU A 140 2.29 -1.84 -8.85
N PHE A 141 2.73 -3.09 -8.67
CA PHE A 141 2.06 -4.25 -9.25
C PHE A 141 0.61 -4.38 -8.78
N LEU A 142 0.36 -4.41 -7.47
CA LEU A 142 -0.99 -4.54 -6.94
C LEU A 142 -1.90 -3.37 -7.37
N LYS A 143 -1.35 -2.15 -7.41
CA LYS A 143 -2.03 -0.94 -7.88
C LYS A 143 -2.40 -1.03 -9.36
N SER A 144 -1.43 -1.32 -10.22
CA SER A 144 -1.63 -1.49 -11.66
C SER A 144 -2.68 -2.55 -11.98
N MET A 145 -2.81 -3.57 -11.13
CA MET A 145 -3.80 -4.65 -11.27
C MET A 145 -5.17 -4.35 -10.65
N GLY A 146 -5.37 -3.15 -10.07
CA GLY A 146 -6.60 -2.78 -9.37
C GLY A 146 -6.91 -3.65 -8.16
N LEU A 147 -5.87 -4.19 -7.50
CA LEU A 147 -6.00 -5.06 -6.32
C LEU A 147 -5.96 -4.28 -5.00
N ILE A 148 -5.53 -3.03 -5.07
CA ILE A 148 -5.54 -2.03 -4.01
C ILE A 148 -5.94 -0.69 -4.63
N ASP A 149 -6.75 0.08 -3.92
CA ASP A 149 -7.10 1.44 -4.31
C ASP A 149 -6.06 2.39 -3.71
N PHE A 150 -5.17 2.92 -4.55
CA PHE A 150 -4.42 4.12 -4.22
C PHE A 150 -5.22 5.30 -4.76
N ASP A 151 -5.72 6.15 -3.88
CA ASP A 151 -6.41 7.35 -4.32
C ASP A 151 -5.39 8.37 -4.84
N GLU A 152 -5.14 8.39 -6.15
CA GLU A 152 -4.24 9.38 -6.77
C GLU A 152 -4.77 10.82 -6.70
N SER A 153 -6.02 11.02 -6.24
CA SER A 153 -6.52 12.37 -5.92
C SER A 153 -5.79 13.01 -4.74
N ASN A 154 -4.94 12.26 -4.03
CA ASN A 154 -3.99 12.75 -3.02
C ASN A 154 -3.03 13.85 -3.52
N LEU A 155 -2.94 14.11 -4.84
CA LEU A 155 -2.14 15.19 -5.42
C LEU A 155 -2.86 16.55 -5.51
N VAL A 156 -4.15 16.64 -5.18
CA VAL A 156 -4.88 17.93 -5.21
C VAL A 156 -5.58 18.14 -3.87
N PHE A 157 -4.82 18.60 -2.87
CA PHE A 157 -5.42 19.14 -1.65
C PHE A 157 -6.14 20.46 -1.96
N HIS A 158 -7.46 20.42 -2.11
CA HIS A 158 -8.29 21.60 -1.91
C HIS A 158 -8.50 21.80 -0.40
N PHE A 159 -7.55 22.46 0.26
CA PHE A 159 -7.79 23.07 1.56
C PHE A 159 -8.73 24.27 1.39
N GLU A 160 -10.05 24.03 1.28
CA GLU A 160 -11.03 25.09 1.56
C GLU A 160 -11.02 25.36 3.07
N HIS A 161 -10.22 26.35 3.46
CA HIS A 161 -10.28 26.95 4.79
C HIS A 161 -11.64 27.64 4.96
N ASN A 162 -12.45 27.17 5.91
CA ASN A 162 -13.53 27.95 6.50
C ASN A 162 -13.00 28.83 7.63
#